data_AF-A0A286E949-F1
#
_entry.id   AF-A0A286E949-F1
#
_cell.length_a   1.000
_cell.length_b   1.000
_cell.length_c   1.000
_cell.angle_alpha   90.00
_cell.angle_beta   90.00
_cell.angle_gamma   90.00
#
_symmetry.space_group_name_H-M   'P 1'
#
loop_
_entity.id
_entity.type
_entity.pdbx_description
1 polymer ?
#
loop_
_entity_poly.entity_id
_entity_poly.type
_entity_poly.pdbx_seq_one_letter_code
_entity_poly.pdbx_strand_id
1 'polypeptide(L)'
;MADYQSKLLDIVNQHGYRLPEPSVFAALEEFKTQANQVLAYKGLGVHFRHLINDPNDPNDDGGQIVLYNAQHQFVSILANWTYGHPFHTFPVKLSFADEEYACHTADDVEIALTALIESDVFKQVLNLSKR
;
A
#
# COMPACT_ATOMS: atom_id res chain seq x y z
N MET A 1 -6.20 -25.51 -0.63
CA MET A 1 -6.52 -24.13 -1.06
C MET A 1 -5.30 -23.34 -1.57
N ALA A 2 -4.13 -23.96 -1.79
CA ALA A 2 -2.89 -23.27 -2.21
C ALA A 2 -2.71 -23.05 -3.73
N ASP A 3 -3.63 -23.57 -4.58
CA ASP A 3 -3.40 -23.68 -6.02
C ASP A 3 -3.78 -22.41 -6.81
N TYR A 4 -4.77 -21.65 -6.35
CA TYR A 4 -5.25 -20.47 -7.09
C TYR A 4 -4.33 -19.25 -6.94
N GLN A 5 -3.90 -18.95 -5.70
CA GLN A 5 -2.98 -17.83 -5.43
C GLN A 5 -1.60 -18.05 -6.06
N SER A 6 -1.05 -19.28 -5.99
CA SER A 6 0.26 -19.60 -6.58
C SER A 6 0.22 -19.49 -8.11
N LYS A 7 -0.85 -19.94 -8.76
CA LYS A 7 -1.02 -19.78 -10.22
C LYS A 7 -1.21 -18.31 -10.64
N LEU A 8 -1.89 -17.51 -9.82
CA LEU A 8 -1.99 -16.07 -10.03
C LEU A 8 -0.62 -15.39 -9.94
N LEU A 9 0.19 -15.74 -8.94
CA LEU A 9 1.57 -15.29 -8.79
C LEU A 9 2.42 -15.64 -10.03
N ASP A 10 2.36 -16.88 -10.50
CA ASP A 10 3.12 -17.31 -11.69
C ASP A 10 2.70 -16.58 -12.97
N ILE A 11 1.40 -16.41 -13.21
CA ILE A 11 0.88 -15.72 -14.40
C ILE A 11 1.25 -14.24 -14.38
N VAL A 12 1.18 -13.60 -13.21
CA VAL A 12 1.40 -12.14 -13.13
C VAL A 12 2.90 -11.81 -13.17
N ASN A 13 3.74 -12.66 -12.56
CA ASN A 13 5.21 -12.56 -12.69
C ASN A 13 5.70 -12.70 -14.15
N GLN A 14 5.01 -13.47 -15.00
CA GLN A 14 5.34 -13.60 -16.43
C GLN A 14 5.09 -12.33 -17.24
N HIS A 15 4.26 -11.41 -16.75
CA HIS A 15 3.94 -10.15 -17.42
C HIS A 15 4.72 -8.94 -16.86
N GLY A 16 5.74 -9.19 -16.03
CA GLY A 16 6.52 -8.13 -15.39
C GLY A 16 5.80 -7.42 -14.25
N TYR A 17 4.58 -7.85 -13.91
CA TYR A 17 3.85 -7.36 -12.75
C TYR A 17 4.28 -8.18 -11.53
N ARG A 18 4.83 -7.53 -10.52
CA ARG A 18 5.19 -8.19 -9.25
C ARG A 18 3.96 -8.21 -8.35
N LEU A 19 3.36 -9.40 -8.15
CA LEU A 19 2.33 -9.54 -7.13
C LEU A 19 2.96 -9.62 -5.75
N PRO A 20 2.32 -9.02 -4.72
CA PRO A 20 2.78 -9.21 -3.36
C PRO A 20 2.73 -10.68 -2.95
N GLU A 21 3.62 -11.10 -2.05
CA GLU A 21 3.48 -12.39 -1.40
C GLU A 21 2.11 -12.52 -0.71
N PRO A 22 1.52 -13.72 -0.59
CA PRO A 22 0.16 -13.88 -0.07
C PRO A 22 -0.07 -13.24 1.31
N SER A 23 0.92 -13.30 2.20
CA SER A 23 0.88 -12.66 3.52
C SER A 23 0.83 -11.14 3.43
N VAL A 24 1.66 -10.56 2.56
CA VAL A 24 1.74 -9.11 2.32
C VAL A 24 0.45 -8.62 1.67
N PHE A 25 -0.10 -9.38 0.73
CA PHE A 25 -1.39 -9.10 0.13
C PHE A 25 -2.52 -9.13 1.17
N ALA A 26 -2.51 -10.12 2.07
CA ALA A 26 -3.48 -10.20 3.16
C ALA A 26 -3.39 -8.99 4.10
N ALA A 27 -2.17 -8.58 4.49
CA ALA A 27 -1.95 -7.41 5.34
C ALA A 27 -2.43 -6.11 4.66
N LEU A 28 -2.17 -5.94 3.35
CA LEU A 28 -2.64 -4.79 2.58
C LEU A 28 -4.18 -4.74 2.48
N GLU A 29 -4.84 -5.88 2.22
CA GLU A 29 -6.30 -5.93 2.15
C GLU A 29 -6.96 -5.72 3.52
N GLU A 30 -6.35 -6.24 4.59
CA GLU A 30 -6.79 -5.99 5.96
C GLU A 30 -6.66 -4.50 6.33
N PHE A 31 -5.49 -3.90 6.10
CA PHE A 31 -5.27 -2.47 6.29
C PHE A 31 -6.30 -1.63 5.54
N LYS A 32 -6.52 -1.92 4.25
CA LYS A 32 -7.50 -1.20 3.42
C LYS A 32 -8.92 -1.35 3.96
N THR A 33 -9.28 -2.54 4.43
CA THR A 33 -10.60 -2.81 5.01
C THR A 33 -10.79 -1.99 6.29
N GLN A 34 -9.85 -2.06 7.22
CA GLN A 34 -9.92 -1.32 8.48
C GLN A 34 -9.94 0.21 8.24
N ALA A 35 -9.06 0.72 7.37
CA ALA A 35 -9.00 2.13 7.03
C ALA A 35 -10.32 2.61 6.38
N ASN A 36 -10.86 1.85 5.41
CA ASN A 36 -12.09 2.23 4.72
C ASN A 36 -13.32 2.19 5.61
N GLN A 37 -13.39 1.30 6.60
CA GLN A 37 -14.48 1.30 7.59
C GLN A 37 -14.51 2.62 8.37
N VAL A 38 -13.35 3.14 8.78
CA VAL A 38 -13.26 4.41 9.50
C VAL A 38 -13.52 5.60 8.58
N LEU A 39 -12.97 5.58 7.36
CA LEU A 39 -13.05 6.68 6.40
C LEU A 39 -14.43 6.81 5.73
N ALA A 40 -15.23 5.74 5.69
CA ALA A 40 -16.57 5.76 5.10
C ALA A 40 -17.48 6.84 5.71
N TYR A 41 -17.38 7.08 7.02
CA TYR A 41 -18.15 8.11 7.72
C TYR A 41 -17.85 9.54 7.25
N LYS A 42 -16.71 9.73 6.58
CA LYS A 42 -16.25 11.02 6.04
C LYS A 42 -16.38 11.09 4.51
N GLY A 43 -16.96 10.07 3.88
CA GLY A 43 -17.02 9.97 2.42
C GLY A 43 -15.62 9.90 1.81
N LEU A 44 -14.68 9.24 2.48
CA LEU A 44 -13.31 9.05 2.03
C LEU A 44 -12.99 7.55 1.89
N GLY A 45 -11.97 7.22 1.11
CA GLY A 45 -11.51 5.84 0.93
C GLY A 45 -10.06 5.76 0.46
N VAL A 46 -9.37 4.71 0.89
CA VAL A 46 -8.00 4.36 0.52
C VAL A 46 -7.98 3.44 -0.69
N HIS A 47 -7.08 3.76 -1.62
CA HIS A 47 -6.77 2.96 -2.79
C HIS A 47 -5.25 2.76 -2.89
N PHE A 48 -4.87 1.60 -3.42
CA PHE A 48 -3.48 1.31 -3.76
C PHE A 48 -3.25 1.66 -5.23
N ARG A 49 -2.25 2.48 -5.52
CA ARG A 49 -1.83 2.83 -6.87
C ARG A 49 -0.42 2.33 -7.10
N HIS A 50 -0.23 1.47 -8.09
CA HIS A 50 1.10 1.08 -8.53
C HIS A 50 1.73 2.22 -9.36
N LEU A 51 3.02 2.46 -9.18
CA LEU A 51 3.80 3.42 -9.94
C LEU A 51 5.06 2.74 -10.48
N ILE A 52 5.34 3.05 -11.75
CA ILE A 52 6.61 2.75 -12.42
C ILE A 52 7.36 4.08 -12.45
N ASN A 53 8.40 4.22 -11.63
CA ASN A 53 9.16 5.48 -11.53
C ASN A 53 10.09 5.67 -12.73
N ASP A 54 10.84 4.64 -13.10
CA ASP A 54 11.65 4.60 -14.33
C ASP A 54 11.32 3.34 -15.14
N PRO A 55 10.74 3.47 -16.35
CA PRO A 55 10.44 2.33 -17.21
C PRO A 55 11.69 1.57 -17.68
N ASN A 56 12.89 2.12 -17.52
CA ASN A 56 14.17 1.47 -17.83
C ASN A 56 14.83 0.82 -16.60
N ASP A 57 14.40 1.15 -15.39
CA ASP A 57 14.84 0.52 -14.16
C ASP A 57 13.66 -0.21 -13.49
N PRO A 58 13.43 -1.50 -13.79
CA PRO A 58 12.35 -2.27 -13.18
C PRO A 58 12.53 -2.44 -11.66
N ASN A 59 13.60 -1.93 -11.04
CA ASN A 59 13.83 -2.01 -9.60
C ASN A 59 13.37 -0.75 -8.86
N ASP A 60 13.06 0.33 -9.59
CA ASP A 60 12.47 1.56 -9.06
C ASP A 60 10.93 1.50 -9.07
N ASP A 61 10.37 0.31 -9.24
CA ASP A 61 8.93 0.10 -9.12
C ASP A 61 8.47 0.27 -7.67
N GLY A 62 7.27 0.82 -7.52
CA GLY A 62 6.70 1.10 -6.21
C GLY A 62 5.21 1.33 -6.25
N GLY A 63 4.72 2.11 -5.30
CA GLY A 63 3.33 2.52 -5.31
C GLY A 63 2.99 3.48 -4.19
N GLN A 64 1.72 3.84 -4.16
CA GLN A 64 1.17 4.85 -3.27
C GLN A 64 -0.11 4.35 -2.64
N ILE A 65 -0.25 4.64 -1.36
CA ILE A 65 -1.53 4.55 -0.65
C ILE A 65 -2.16 5.93 -0.79
N VAL A 66 -3.24 6.02 -1.55
CA VAL A 66 -3.88 7.29 -1.90
C VAL A 66 -5.28 7.37 -1.33
N LEU A 67 -5.66 8.58 -0.94
CA LEU A 67 -6.97 8.91 -0.43
C LEU A 67 -7.84 9.50 -1.54
N TYR A 68 -9.05 8.98 -1.67
CA TYR A 68 -10.09 9.44 -2.58
C TYR A 68 -11.32 9.87 -1.80
N ASN A 69 -12.10 10.81 -2.36
CA ASN A 69 -13.43 11.12 -1.86
C ASN A 69 -14.52 10.21 -2.47
N ALA A 70 -15.76 10.36 -2.01
CA ALA A 70 -16.91 9.58 -2.47
C ALA A 70 -17.19 9.73 -3.98
N GLN A 71 -16.70 10.81 -4.60
CA GLN A 71 -16.79 11.04 -6.05
C GLN A 71 -15.59 10.45 -6.81
N HIS A 72 -14.75 9.63 -6.16
CA HIS A 72 -13.52 9.07 -6.72
C HIS A 72 -12.53 10.14 -7.21
N GLN A 73 -12.52 11.31 -6.58
CA GLN A 73 -11.52 12.34 -6.82
C GLN A 73 -10.36 12.19 -5.84
N PHE A 74 -9.14 12.31 -6.36
CA PHE A 74 -7.92 12.25 -5.56
C PHE A 74 -7.88 13.37 -4.53
N VAL A 75 -7.52 13.03 -3.29
CA VAL A 75 -7.41 13.97 -2.17
C VAL A 75 -5.96 14.13 -1.74
N SER A 76 -5.28 13.04 -1.41
CA SER A 76 -3.90 13.07 -0.92
C SER A 76 -3.19 11.72 -1.08
N ILE A 77 -1.86 11.75 -0.99
CA ILE A 77 -1.03 10.55 -0.81
C ILE A 77 -0.80 10.38 0.70
N LEU A 78 -1.11 9.20 1.22
CA LEU A 78 -0.89 8.83 2.63
C LEU A 78 0.45 8.15 2.83
N ALA A 79 0.85 7.34 1.85
CA ALA A 79 2.10 6.60 1.90
C ALA A 79 2.69 6.40 0.52
N ASN A 80 4.01 6.27 0.47
CA ASN A 80 4.72 5.77 -0.69
C ASN A 80 5.49 4.52 -0.30
N TRP A 81 5.70 3.64 -1.27
CA TRP A 81 6.52 2.45 -1.06
C TRP A 81 7.32 2.11 -2.31
N THR A 82 8.45 1.44 -2.12
CA THR A 82 9.36 1.04 -3.21
C THR A 82 9.81 -0.41 -3.02
N TYR A 83 9.95 -1.16 -4.11
CA TYR A 83 10.42 -2.54 -4.06
C TYR A 83 11.95 -2.67 -4.05
N GLY A 84 12.70 -1.65 -4.48
CA GLY A 84 14.16 -1.52 -4.30
C GLY A 84 15.05 -2.65 -4.85
N HIS A 85 14.47 -3.74 -5.35
CA HIS A 85 15.15 -4.94 -5.80
C HIS A 85 14.21 -5.80 -6.66
N PRO A 86 14.72 -6.48 -7.71
CA PRO A 86 13.85 -7.16 -8.68
C PRO A 86 13.10 -8.37 -8.15
N PHE A 87 13.53 -8.91 -7.01
CA PHE A 87 13.00 -10.15 -6.43
C PHE A 87 12.19 -9.90 -5.14
N HIS A 88 12.00 -8.64 -4.74
CA HIS A 88 11.17 -8.32 -3.58
C HIS A 88 9.70 -8.30 -3.99
N THR A 89 8.91 -9.10 -3.29
CA THR A 89 7.45 -9.24 -3.37
C THR A 89 6.76 -8.39 -2.31
N PHE A 90 7.51 -7.54 -1.61
CA PHE A 90 6.98 -6.65 -0.59
C PHE A 90 7.76 -5.34 -0.58
N PRO A 91 7.14 -4.24 -0.15
CA PRO A 91 7.83 -2.97 -0.10
C PRO A 91 9.01 -3.05 0.86
N VAL A 92 10.20 -2.61 0.44
CA VAL A 92 11.40 -2.58 1.30
C VAL A 92 11.43 -1.33 2.16
N LYS A 93 10.64 -0.34 1.77
CA LYS A 93 10.48 0.92 2.47
C LYS A 93 9.04 1.40 2.35
N LEU A 94 8.46 1.77 3.48
CA LEU A 94 7.18 2.47 3.58
C LEU A 94 7.44 3.85 4.19
N SER A 95 7.04 4.89 3.47
CA SER A 95 7.19 6.29 3.93
C SER A 95 5.82 6.90 4.17
N PHE A 96 5.58 7.37 5.39
CA PHE A 96 4.34 8.00 5.84
C PHE A 96 4.62 9.39 6.39
N ALA A 97 4.31 10.44 5.62
CA ALA A 97 4.71 11.81 5.95
C ALA A 97 6.22 11.92 6.28
N ASP A 98 6.59 12.22 7.53
CA ASP A 98 7.98 12.36 8.00
C ASP A 98 8.55 11.05 8.59
N GLU A 99 7.77 9.95 8.60
CA GLU A 99 8.18 8.66 9.13
C GLU A 99 8.59 7.70 8.00
N GLU A 100 9.66 6.93 8.25
CA GLU A 100 10.16 5.92 7.32
C GLU A 100 10.33 4.58 8.04
N TYR A 101 9.72 3.54 7.46
CA TYR A 101 9.79 2.17 7.95
C TYR A 101 10.54 1.33 6.93
N ALA A 102 11.69 0.79 7.33
CA ALA A 102 12.39 -0.22 6.54
C ALA A 102 11.75 -1.58 6.80
N CYS A 103 11.37 -2.27 5.75
CA CYS A 103 10.70 -3.57 5.85
C CYS A 103 11.62 -4.64 5.26
N HIS A 104 11.99 -5.62 6.08
CA HIS A 104 12.83 -6.75 5.69
C HIS A 104 12.04 -8.05 5.57
N THR A 105 10.83 -8.08 6.13
CA THR A 105 9.91 -9.21 6.16
C THR A 105 8.47 -8.76 5.90
N ALA A 106 7.58 -9.72 5.62
CA ALA A 106 6.15 -9.46 5.53
C ALA A 106 5.56 -8.92 6.84
N ASP A 107 6.07 -9.41 7.99
CA ASP A 107 5.65 -8.96 9.31
C ASP A 107 6.02 -7.48 9.54
N ASP A 108 7.18 -7.03 9.04
CA ASP A 108 7.56 -5.61 9.10
C ASP A 108 6.59 -4.72 8.32
N VAL A 109 6.02 -5.23 7.22
CA VAL A 109 5.00 -4.51 6.44
C VAL A 109 3.70 -4.40 7.24
N GLU A 110 3.26 -5.48 7.89
CA GLU A 110 2.07 -5.47 8.74
C GLU A 110 2.23 -4.49 9.92
N ILE A 111 3.41 -4.51 10.58
CA ILE A 111 3.75 -3.58 11.66
C ILE A 111 3.70 -2.13 11.15
N ALA A 112 4.33 -1.85 10.00
CA ALA A 112 4.35 -0.51 9.41
C ALA A 112 2.94 -0.02 9.03
N LEU A 113 2.10 -0.89 8.48
CA LEU A 113 0.71 -0.57 8.14
C LEU A 113 -0.15 -0.32 9.38
N THR A 114 0.04 -1.11 10.44
CA THR A 114 -0.64 -0.92 11.73
C THR A 114 -0.22 0.39 12.37
N ALA A 115 1.08 0.68 12.38
CA ALA A 115 1.63 1.95 12.86
C ALA A 115 1.03 3.14 12.10
N LEU A 116 0.82 3.02 10.77
CA LEU A 116 0.13 4.06 9.99
C LEU A 116 -1.29 4.31 10.50
N ILE A 117 -2.11 3.27 10.74
CA ILE A 117 -3.48 3.44 11.24
C ILE A 117 -3.49 4.17 12.59
N GLU A 118 -2.54 3.82 13.45
CA GLU A 118 -2.42 4.37 14.80
C GLU A 118 -1.75 5.77 14.84
N SER A 119 -1.01 6.11 13.78
CA SER A 119 -0.23 7.34 13.66
C SER A 119 -1.10 8.59 13.70
N ASP A 120 -0.47 9.69 14.15
CA ASP A 120 -1.11 11.00 14.10
C ASP A 120 -1.29 11.50 12.67
N VAL A 121 -0.60 10.94 11.67
CA VAL A 121 -0.79 11.24 10.24
C VAL A 121 -2.20 10.83 9.80
N PHE A 122 -2.64 9.62 10.16
CA PHE A 122 -4.00 9.17 9.84
C PHE A 122 -5.04 10.03 10.58
N LYS A 123 -4.78 10.41 11.83
CA LYS A 123 -5.65 11.34 12.59
C LYS A 123 -5.70 12.75 11.98
N GLN A 124 -4.58 13.27 11.51
CA GLN A 124 -4.52 14.57 10.83
C GLN A 124 -5.31 14.55 9.53
N VAL A 125 -5.16 13.50 8.71
CA VAL A 125 -5.94 13.29 7.48
C VAL A 125 -7.43 13.19 7.79
N LEU A 126 -7.80 12.46 8.85
CA LEU A 126 -9.17 12.43 9.34
C LEU A 126 -9.64 13.85 9.74
N ASN A 127 -8.79 14.69 10.33
CA ASN A 127 -9.17 16.04 10.77
C ASN A 127 -9.26 17.06 9.62
N LEU A 128 -8.59 16.84 8.49
CA LEU A 128 -8.64 17.73 7.31
C LEU A 128 -10.03 17.80 6.66
N SER A 129 -10.91 16.81 6.89
CA SER A 129 -12.25 16.75 6.28
C SER A 129 -13.31 17.63 6.97
N LYS A 130 -12.93 18.52 7.90
CA LYS A 130 -13.80 19.57 8.46
C LYS A 130 -13.43 20.93 7.85
N ARG A 131 -13.75 21.15 6.58
CA ARG A 131 -13.89 22.49 6.01
C ARG A 131 -15.06 22.53 5.06
#